data_AF-A0A9X1GFL5-F1
#
_entry.id   AF-A0A9X1GFL5-F1
#
_cell.length_a   1.000
_cell.length_b   1.000
_cell.length_c   1.000
_cell.angle_alpha   90.00
_cell.angle_beta   90.00
_cell.angle_gamma   90.00
#
_symmetry.space_group_name_H-M   'P 1'
#
loop_
_entity.id
_entity.type
_entity.pdbx_description
1 polymer ?
#
loop_
_entity_poly.entity_id
_entity_poly.type
_entity_poly.pdbx_seq_one_letter_code
_entity_poly.pdbx_strand_id
1 'polypeptide(L)' 'MADKKEFINALDFKTNDIQQDDTVMLQKAINQGATEHLPVFIPKGIYLVGALFLKD' A
#
# COMPACT_ATOMS: atom_id res chain seq x y z
N MET A 1 -25.38 -1.65 3.81
CA MET A 1 -24.50 -2.44 2.91
C MET A 1 -23.11 -1.86 3.08
N ALA A 2 -22.16 -2.64 3.60
CA ALA A 2 -20.76 -2.24 3.55
C ALA A 2 -20.28 -2.57 2.13
N ASP A 3 -19.85 -1.56 1.37
CA ASP A 3 -19.26 -1.77 0.05
C ASP A 3 -18.10 -2.77 0.18
N LYS A 4 -18.13 -3.80 -0.67
CA LYS A 4 -17.08 -4.81 -0.68
C LYS A 4 -15.80 -4.14 -1.18
N LYS A 5 -14.78 -4.06 -0.33
CA LYS A 5 -13.46 -3.51 -0.70
C LYS A 5 -12.85 -4.42 -1.76
N GLU A 6 -12.63 -3.91 -2.98
CA GLU A 6 -12.13 -4.69 -4.12
C GLU A 6 -10.60 -4.62 -4.27
N PHE A 7 -9.95 -3.63 -3.66
CA PHE A 7 -8.51 -3.42 -3.70
C PHE A 7 -8.03 -2.67 -2.46
N ILE A 8 -6.73 -2.76 -2.20
CA ILE A 8 -6.03 -1.94 -1.20
C ILE A 8 -5.36 -0.76 -1.91
N ASN A 9 -5.77 0.47 -1.63
CA ASN A 9 -5.10 1.65 -2.16
C ASN A 9 -3.88 1.98 -1.30
N ALA A 10 -2.69 2.00 -1.89
CA ALA A 10 -1.46 2.29 -1.17
C ALA A 10 -1.45 3.68 -0.51
N LEU A 11 -2.16 4.66 -1.09
CA LEU A 11 -2.25 6.00 -0.51
C LEU A 11 -3.08 6.06 0.78
N ASP A 12 -3.89 5.05 1.09
CA ASP A 12 -4.63 4.99 2.36
C ASP A 12 -3.67 4.85 3.57
N PHE A 13 -2.42 4.44 3.33
CA PHE A 13 -1.37 4.30 4.33
C PHE A 13 -0.43 5.51 4.41
N LYS A 14 -0.65 6.50 3.54
CA LYS A 14 0.13 7.73 3.55
C LYS A 14 -0.30 8.58 4.74
N THR A 15 0.66 8.95 5.57
CA THR A 15 0.45 9.87 6.68
C THR A 15 0.98 11.26 6.31
N ASN A 16 0.56 12.29 7.04
CA ASN A 16 1.04 13.66 6.86
C ASN A 16 2.45 13.89 7.43
N ASP A 17 3.14 12.81 7.82
CA ASP A 17 4.51 12.91 8.31
C ASP A 17 5.45 13.17 7.12
N ILE A 18 6.18 14.28 7.19
CA ILE A 18 7.02 14.81 6.12
C ILE A 18 8.20 13.86 5.84
N GLN A 19 8.49 12.93 6.77
CA GLN A 19 9.56 11.96 6.67
C GLN A 19 9.10 10.54 6.32
N GLN A 20 7.81 10.33 6.02
CA GLN A 20 7.34 8.97 5.81
C GLN A 20 7.88 8.38 4.50
N ASP A 21 8.71 7.37 4.65
CA ASP A 21 9.33 6.61 3.57
C ASP A 21 8.26 5.87 2.74
N ASP A 22 8.23 6.10 1.43
CA ASP A 22 7.32 5.43 0.49
C ASP A 22 7.45 3.90 0.61
N THR A 23 8.64 3.40 0.97
CA THR A 23 8.89 1.98 1.25
C THR A 23 7.97 1.45 2.35
N VAL A 24 7.81 2.20 3.45
CA VAL A 24 6.97 1.80 4.59
C VAL A 24 5.49 1.84 4.20
N MET A 25 5.07 2.88 3.49
CA MET A 25 3.70 3.01 2.98
C MET A 25 3.34 1.82 2.08
N LEU A 26 4.18 1.53 1.09
CA LEU A 26 3.94 0.44 0.13
C LEU A 26 4.05 -0.94 0.78
N GLN A 27 4.99 -1.16 1.69
CA GLN A 27 5.10 -2.44 2.39
C GLN A 27 3.88 -2.72 3.27
N LYS A 28 3.31 -1.70 3.93
CA LYS A 28 2.04 -1.85 4.68
C LYS A 28 0.88 -2.23 3.76
N ALA A 29 0.77 -1.58 2.61
CA ALA A 29 -0.27 -1.90 1.63
C ALA A 29 -0.13 -3.33 1.11
N ILE A 30 1.09 -3.78 0.79
CA ILE A 30 1.40 -5.17 0.39
C ILE A 30 1.00 -6.17 1.49
N ASN A 31 1.39 -5.91 2.74
CA ASN A 31 1.06 -6.81 3.85
C ASN A 31 -0.47 -6.92 4.06
N GLN A 32 -1.20 -5.80 3.93
CA GLN A 32 -2.66 -5.82 4.06
C GLN A 32 -3.33 -6.51 2.86
N GLY A 33 -2.86 -6.25 1.63
CA GLY A 33 -3.33 -6.92 0.42
C GLY A 33 -3.19 -8.44 0.52
N ALA A 34 -2.06 -8.93 1.02
CA ALA A 34 -1.84 -10.36 1.25
C ALA A 34 -2.78 -10.93 2.32
N THR A 35 -3.00 -10.20 3.43
CA THR A 35 -3.92 -10.64 4.50
C THR A 35 -5.35 -10.74 3.99
N GLU A 36 -5.79 -9.78 3.18
CA GLU A 36 -7.16 -9.69 2.66
C GLU A 36 -7.35 -10.45 1.32
N HIS A 37 -6.28 -11.00 0.75
CA HIS A 37 -6.26 -11.59 -0.59
C HIS A 37 -6.80 -10.62 -1.66
N LEU A 38 -6.42 -9.34 -1.54
CA LEU A 38 -6.83 -8.26 -2.43
C LEU A 38 -5.62 -7.67 -3.16
N PRO A 39 -5.79 -7.26 -4.44
CA PRO A 39 -4.75 -6.56 -5.16
C PRO A 39 -4.43 -5.21 -4.52
N VAL A 40 -3.16 -4.81 -4.56
CA VAL A 40 -2.70 -3.49 -4.12
C VAL A 40 -2.62 -2.56 -5.32
N PHE A 41 -3.35 -1.44 -5.24
CA PHE A 41 -3.30 -0.37 -6.21
C PHE A 41 -2.29 0.71 -5.76
N ILE A 42 -1.33 1.01 -6.63
CA ILE A 42 -0.37 2.09 -6.45
C ILE A 42 -0.68 3.13 -7.53
N PRO A 43 -1.15 4.33 -7.17
CA PRO A 43 -1.43 5.38 -8.14
C PRO A 43 -0.16 5.76 -8.92
N LYS A 44 -0.34 6.26 -10.14
CA LYS A 44 0.79 6.70 -10.97
C LYS A 44 1.53 7.85 -10.28
N GLY A 45 2.84 7.70 -10.10
CA GLY A 45 3.70 8.69 -9.46
C GLY A 45 5.16 8.24 -9.43
N ILE A 46 6.03 9.11 -8.92
CA ILE A 46 7.41 8.75 -8.59
C ILE A 46 7.45 8.45 -7.10
N TYR A 47 7.91 7.25 -6.74
CA TYR A 47 8.06 6.81 -5.37
C TYR A 47 9.52 6.45 -5.14
N LEU A 48 10.13 6.99 -4.08
CA LEU A 48 11.50 6.64 -3.72
C LEU A 48 11.43 5.49 -2.72
N VAL A 49 11.78 4.29 -3.17
CA VAL A 49 11.64 3.07 -2.37
C VAL A 49 12.97 2.35 -2.20
N GLY A 50 13.18 1.78 -1.03
CA GLY A 50 14.14 0.72 -0.79
C GLY A 50 13.61 -0.64 -1.26
N ALA A 51 14.02 -1.70 -0.58
CA ALA A 51 13.53 -3.05 -0.88
C ALA A 51 12.05 -3.21 -0.49
N LEU A 52 11.26 -3.78 -1.41
CA LEU A 52 9.88 -4.21 -1.16
C LEU A 52 9.82 -5.74 -1.17
N PHE A 53 9.14 -6.31 -0.18
CA PHE A 53 8.94 -7.74 -0.05
C PHE A 53 7.53 -8.10 -0.48
N LEU A 54 7.39 -8.61 -1.69
CA LEU A 54 6.14 -9.13 -2.22
C LEU A 54 5.71 -10.38 -1.44
N LYS A 55 4.40 -10.61 -1.40
CA LYS A 55 3.77 -11.75 -0.73
C LYS A 55 2.94 -12.50 -1.76
N ASP A 56 2.91 -13.82 -1.61
CA ASP A 56 2.05 -14.72 -2.39
C ASP A 56 0.57 -14.56 -1.97
#